data_AF-A0A922IPA8-F1
#
_entry.id   AF-A0A922IPA8-F1
#
_cell.length_a   1.000
_cell.length_b   1.000
_cell.length_c   1.000
_cell.angle_alpha   90.00
_cell.angle_beta   90.00
_cell.angle_gamma   90.00
#
_symmetry.space_group_name_H-M   'P 1'
#
loop_
_entity.id
_entity.type
_entity.pdbx_description
1 polymer ?
#
loop_
_entity_poly.entity_id
_entity_poly.type
_entity_poly.pdbx_seq_one_letter_code
_entity_poly.pdbx_strand_id
1 'polypeptide(L)'
;MIRHYSPIENEAFGPIEIKTGDLVKIDVGAHIDGYAAIVGHTFVVGASQDNKITGRKADVILAAHAAAEAVIRLLKPGVENLKASEIVSKTVTDFNCHAVEGMQCHQMKKLVYDAEKNIVFSPTEEQKKTVEKCTFDINDVWNVDIIVSTGDGRPREHRARTTLFKKNETLYQLKMKAARQLYSEITNRFLAYPFSLRAFDDVKRARLGICECIKHGVIEPLPVVCEKDGISISFCSMF
;
A
#
# COMPACT_ATOMS: atom_id res chain seq x y z
N MET A 1 3.70 11.97 1.78
CA MET A 1 2.89 10.83 2.26
C MET A 1 3.40 9.54 1.62
N ILE A 2 3.34 8.42 2.35
CA ILE A 2 3.79 7.09 1.92
C ILE A 2 2.64 6.38 1.19
N ARG A 3 1.50 6.12 1.85
CA ARG A 3 0.36 5.41 1.24
C ARG A 3 -0.98 5.74 1.90
N HIS A 4 -2.07 5.24 1.30
CA HIS A 4 -3.46 5.26 1.79
C HIS A 4 -4.15 6.62 1.85
N TYR A 5 -3.60 7.65 1.23
CA TYR A 5 -4.23 8.98 1.21
C TYR A 5 -5.40 9.02 0.21
N SER A 6 -6.61 8.87 0.73
CA SER A 6 -7.88 8.94 -0.03
C SER A 6 -8.86 9.88 0.67
N PRO A 7 -8.67 11.21 0.54
CA PRO A 7 -9.36 12.20 1.38
C PRO A 7 -10.86 12.26 1.10
N ILE A 8 -11.63 12.63 2.13
CA ILE A 8 -13.05 13.01 2.04
C ILE A 8 -13.13 14.55 2.10
N GLU A 9 -14.07 15.14 1.37
CA GLU A 9 -14.32 16.57 1.42
C GLU A 9 -14.67 17.05 2.84
N ASN A 10 -14.35 18.31 3.13
CA ASN A 10 -14.66 18.97 4.41
C ASN A 10 -14.03 18.32 5.66
N GLU A 11 -12.92 17.59 5.52
CA GLU A 11 -12.08 17.15 6.64
C GLU A 11 -10.82 18.05 6.77
N ALA A 12 -10.25 18.12 7.98
CA ALA A 12 -9.09 18.98 8.29
C ALA A 12 -7.84 18.69 7.43
N PHE A 13 -7.73 17.46 6.91
CA PHE A 13 -6.72 17.04 5.93
C PHE A 13 -7.39 16.54 4.64
N GLY A 14 -8.40 17.29 4.18
CA GLY A 14 -9.12 17.07 2.95
C GLY A 14 -8.25 17.19 1.70
N PRO A 15 -8.84 17.20 0.50
CA PRO A 15 -8.11 17.16 -0.76
C PRO A 15 -6.99 18.21 -0.86
N ILE A 16 -5.79 17.76 -1.27
CA ILE A 16 -4.64 18.62 -1.53
C ILE A 16 -4.61 18.97 -3.02
N GLU A 17 -4.49 20.25 -3.33
CA GLU A 17 -4.28 20.73 -4.69
C GLU A 17 -2.87 20.36 -5.18
N ILE A 18 -2.81 19.71 -6.34
CA ILE A 18 -1.57 19.25 -6.96
C ILE A 18 -0.92 20.40 -7.72
N LYS A 19 0.38 20.62 -7.49
CA LYS A 19 1.16 21.71 -8.11
C LYS A 19 2.27 21.18 -9.01
N THR A 20 2.72 22.01 -9.94
CA THR A 20 3.90 21.73 -10.77
C THR A 20 5.12 21.46 -9.89
N GLY A 21 5.83 20.38 -10.20
CA GLY A 21 6.97 19.90 -9.44
C GLY A 21 6.61 18.94 -8.31
N ASP A 22 5.34 18.72 -7.97
CA ASP A 22 4.96 17.74 -6.95
C ASP A 22 5.26 16.31 -7.41
N LEU A 23 5.77 15.51 -6.48
CA LEU A 23 5.96 14.07 -6.67
C LEU A 23 4.68 13.34 -6.26
N VAL A 24 3.91 12.90 -7.24
CA VAL A 24 2.58 12.32 -7.05
C VAL A 24 2.63 10.82 -7.23
N LYS A 25 1.91 10.11 -6.36
CA LYS A 25 1.69 8.68 -6.43
C LYS A 25 0.24 8.38 -6.72
N ILE A 26 -0.01 7.48 -7.65
CA ILE A 26 -1.32 6.90 -7.92
C ILE A 26 -1.23 5.42 -7.55
N ASP A 27 -2.18 4.97 -6.75
CA ASP A 27 -2.34 3.57 -6.33
C ASP A 27 -3.80 3.19 -6.53
N VAL A 28 -4.05 2.23 -7.41
CA VAL A 28 -5.39 1.78 -7.78
C VAL A 28 -5.41 0.28 -7.99
N GLY A 29 -6.56 -0.33 -7.73
CA GLY A 29 -6.78 -1.75 -7.96
C GLY A 29 -8.16 -2.02 -8.54
N ALA A 30 -8.26 -3.12 -9.27
CA ALA A 30 -9.50 -3.67 -9.80
C ALA A 30 -9.48 -5.19 -9.65
N HIS A 31 -10.65 -5.83 -9.73
CA HIS A 31 -10.73 -7.29 -9.77
C HIS A 31 -11.82 -7.76 -10.73
N ILE A 32 -11.62 -8.96 -11.29
CA ILE A 32 -12.62 -9.68 -12.08
C ILE A 32 -12.77 -11.05 -11.46
N ASP A 33 -13.98 -11.42 -11.04
CA ASP A 33 -14.26 -12.72 -10.39
C ASP A 33 -13.31 -13.05 -9.22
N GLY A 34 -12.93 -12.03 -8.45
CA GLY A 34 -12.00 -12.19 -7.32
C GLY A 34 -10.53 -12.35 -7.71
N TYR A 35 -10.14 -12.18 -8.97
CA TYR A 35 -8.74 -12.04 -9.36
C TYR A 35 -8.40 -10.56 -9.44
N ALA A 36 -7.58 -10.07 -8.50
CA ALA A 36 -7.24 -8.67 -8.38
C ALA A 36 -5.97 -8.33 -9.16
N ALA A 37 -5.93 -7.12 -9.71
CA ALA A 37 -4.73 -6.47 -10.21
C ALA A 37 -4.61 -5.10 -9.54
N ILE A 38 -3.43 -4.80 -9.00
CA ILE A 38 -3.11 -3.56 -8.30
C ILE A 38 -1.93 -2.94 -9.04
N VAL A 39 -1.98 -1.63 -9.25
CA VAL A 39 -0.91 -0.89 -9.94
C VAL A 39 -0.61 0.40 -9.22
N GLY A 40 0.69 0.66 -9.13
CA GLY A 40 1.23 1.83 -8.48
C GLY A 40 2.23 2.58 -9.32
N HIS A 41 2.01 3.88 -9.47
CA HIS A 41 2.89 4.71 -10.29
C HIS A 41 3.25 6.02 -9.61
N THR A 42 4.50 6.42 -9.77
CA THR A 42 5.02 7.71 -9.30
C THR A 42 5.47 8.55 -10.48
N PHE A 43 5.03 9.80 -10.51
CA PHE A 43 5.48 10.78 -11.50
C PHE A 43 5.64 12.17 -10.88
N VAL A 44 6.32 13.06 -11.59
CA VAL A 44 6.44 14.47 -11.20
C VAL A 44 5.58 15.33 -12.12
N VAL A 45 4.77 16.19 -11.53
CA VAL A 45 3.83 17.05 -12.26
C VAL A 45 4.61 18.08 -13.08
N GLY A 46 4.38 18.11 -14.39
CA GLY A 46 5.08 18.99 -15.31
C GLY A 46 6.44 18.48 -15.80
N ALA A 47 6.82 17.23 -15.45
CA ALA A 47 7.97 16.57 -16.07
C ALA A 47 7.72 16.30 -17.56
N SER A 48 8.72 16.51 -18.40
CA SER A 48 8.67 16.22 -19.83
C SER A 48 10.05 15.84 -20.38
N GLN A 49 10.17 15.56 -21.67
CA GLN A 49 11.47 15.32 -22.31
C GLN A 49 12.39 16.54 -22.23
N ASP A 50 11.83 17.74 -22.35
CA ASP A 50 12.56 19.02 -22.27
C ASP A 50 12.74 19.49 -20.82
N ASN A 51 11.82 19.09 -19.92
CA ASN A 51 11.86 19.42 -18.50
C ASN A 51 12.14 18.17 -17.66
N LYS A 52 13.39 17.71 -17.69
CA LYS A 52 13.83 16.52 -16.95
C LYS A 52 13.91 16.80 -15.44
N ILE A 53 13.53 15.79 -14.66
CA ILE A 53 13.66 15.82 -13.20
C ILE A 53 15.09 15.49 -12.80
N THR A 54 15.61 16.21 -11.81
CA THR A 54 16.97 16.03 -11.28
C THR A 54 16.97 15.97 -9.75
N GLY A 55 18.14 15.66 -9.18
CA GLY A 55 18.34 15.60 -7.72
C GLY A 55 17.55 14.48 -7.05
N ARG A 56 17.24 14.68 -5.76
CA ARG A 56 16.67 13.63 -4.90
C ARG A 56 15.35 13.02 -5.38
N LYS A 57 14.53 13.78 -6.11
CA LYS A 57 13.31 13.25 -6.74
C LYS A 57 13.62 12.27 -7.86
N ALA A 58 14.61 12.56 -8.70
CA ALA A 58 15.06 11.63 -9.74
C ALA A 58 15.67 10.37 -9.11
N ASP A 59 16.53 10.55 -8.09
CA ASP A 59 17.20 9.45 -7.40
C ASP A 59 16.20 8.43 -6.84
N VAL A 60 15.17 8.90 -6.13
CA VAL A 60 14.19 7.99 -5.50
C VAL A 60 13.27 7.31 -6.51
N ILE A 61 12.94 7.98 -7.61
CA ILE A 61 12.15 7.38 -8.70
C ILE A 61 12.96 6.26 -9.36
N LEU A 62 14.22 6.53 -9.70
CA LEU A 62 15.11 5.55 -10.31
C LEU A 62 15.41 4.39 -9.35
N ALA A 63 15.61 4.67 -8.06
CA ALA A 63 15.80 3.65 -7.04
C ALA A 63 14.60 2.70 -6.95
N ALA A 64 13.38 3.24 -6.86
CA ALA A 64 12.16 2.43 -6.82
C ALA A 64 11.96 1.61 -8.09
N HIS A 65 12.18 2.22 -9.26
CA HIS A 65 12.06 1.53 -10.54
C HIS A 65 13.08 0.40 -10.68
N ALA A 66 14.37 0.68 -10.41
CA ALA A 66 15.44 -0.32 -10.48
C ALA A 66 15.22 -1.47 -9.49
N ALA A 67 14.77 -1.17 -8.27
CA ALA A 67 14.45 -2.18 -7.27
C ALA A 67 13.29 -3.07 -7.71
N ALA A 68 12.22 -2.49 -8.28
CA ALA A 68 11.07 -3.24 -8.77
C ALA A 68 11.44 -4.12 -9.98
N GLU A 69 12.23 -3.61 -10.92
CA GLU A 69 12.81 -4.38 -12.03
C GLU A 69 13.69 -5.54 -11.53
N ALA A 70 14.48 -5.32 -10.47
CA ALA A 70 15.30 -6.36 -9.85
C ALA A 70 14.44 -7.48 -9.24
N VAL A 71 13.39 -7.12 -8.51
CA VAL A 71 12.46 -8.09 -7.91
C VAL A 71 11.75 -8.93 -8.97
N ILE A 72 11.23 -8.32 -10.03
CA ILE A 72 10.58 -9.05 -11.13
C ILE A 72 11.51 -10.10 -11.76
N ARG A 73 12.80 -9.79 -11.92
CA ARG A 73 13.79 -10.75 -12.45
C ARG A 73 14.08 -11.91 -11.49
N LEU A 74 13.80 -11.73 -10.20
CA LEU A 74 13.96 -12.75 -9.15
C LEU A 74 12.71 -13.57 -8.91
N LEU A 75 11.52 -13.13 -9.33
CA LEU A 75 10.26 -13.89 -9.25
C LEU A 75 10.29 -15.08 -10.21
N LYS A 76 11.07 -16.10 -9.84
CA LYS A 76 11.25 -17.34 -10.58
C LYS A 76 11.10 -18.52 -9.64
N PRO A 77 10.54 -19.65 -10.12
CA PRO A 77 10.37 -20.85 -9.31
C PRO A 77 11.66 -21.25 -8.59
N GLY A 78 11.57 -21.53 -7.30
CA GLY A 78 12.69 -21.97 -6.44
C GLY A 78 13.58 -20.85 -5.90
N VAL A 79 13.36 -19.59 -6.28
CA VAL A 79 14.03 -18.45 -5.64
C VAL A 79 13.31 -18.10 -4.34
N GLU A 80 14.09 -17.76 -3.31
CA GLU A 80 13.60 -17.44 -1.97
C GLU A 80 13.26 -15.95 -1.81
N ASN A 81 12.21 -15.65 -1.04
CA ASN A 81 11.76 -14.28 -0.75
C ASN A 81 12.85 -13.40 -0.11
N LEU A 82 13.67 -13.96 0.78
CA LEU A 82 14.75 -13.22 1.46
C LEU A 82 15.77 -12.62 0.47
N LYS A 83 16.05 -13.32 -0.64
CA LYS A 83 16.95 -12.82 -1.69
C LYS A 83 16.40 -11.58 -2.37
N ALA A 84 15.07 -11.49 -2.54
CA ALA A 84 14.41 -10.30 -3.07
C ALA A 84 14.52 -9.12 -2.10
N SER A 85 14.40 -9.36 -0.78
CA SER A 85 14.58 -8.32 0.23
C SER A 85 16.02 -7.76 0.24
N GLU A 86 17.01 -8.66 0.16
CA GLU A 86 18.43 -8.28 0.10
C GLU A 86 18.77 -7.47 -1.16
N ILE A 87 18.26 -7.86 -2.34
CA ILE A 87 18.57 -7.14 -3.57
C ILE A 87 17.98 -5.73 -3.53
N VAL A 88 16.74 -5.58 -3.06
CA VAL A 88 16.09 -4.27 -2.96
C VAL A 88 16.89 -3.35 -2.05
N SER A 89 17.32 -3.85 -0.89
CA SER A 89 18.12 -3.08 0.06
C SER A 89 19.44 -2.58 -0.55
N LYS A 90 20.13 -3.43 -1.32
CA LYS A 90 21.36 -3.05 -2.03
C LYS A 90 21.08 -2.02 -3.13
N THR A 91 20.08 -2.29 -3.97
CA THR A 91 19.72 -1.41 -5.09
C THR A 91 19.33 -0.01 -4.63
N VAL A 92 18.51 0.14 -3.58
CA VAL A 92 18.12 1.47 -3.10
C VAL A 92 19.28 2.23 -2.44
N THR A 93 20.22 1.51 -1.83
CA THR A 93 21.41 2.10 -1.18
C THR A 93 22.33 2.77 -2.21
N ASP A 94 22.45 2.23 -3.42
CA ASP A 94 23.27 2.83 -4.50
C ASP A 94 22.78 4.24 -4.90
N PHE A 95 21.50 4.56 -4.64
CA PHE A 95 20.90 5.88 -4.87
C PHE A 95 20.85 6.74 -3.60
N ASN A 96 21.55 6.33 -2.54
CA ASN A 96 21.45 6.92 -1.19
C ASN A 96 20.00 6.98 -0.69
N CYS A 97 19.20 5.96 -0.98
CA CYS A 97 17.79 5.87 -0.58
C CYS A 97 17.58 4.63 0.31
N HIS A 98 16.41 4.57 0.96
CA HIS A 98 16.04 3.48 1.85
C HIS A 98 14.68 2.92 1.45
N ALA A 99 14.55 1.58 1.42
CA ALA A 99 13.25 0.93 1.31
C ALA A 99 12.45 1.19 2.59
N VAL A 100 11.16 1.51 2.45
CA VAL A 100 10.31 1.81 3.62
C VAL A 100 10.19 0.57 4.51
N GLU A 101 10.44 0.77 5.79
CA GLU A 101 10.47 -0.26 6.82
C GLU A 101 9.14 -1.02 6.91
N GLY A 102 9.24 -2.35 6.90
CA GLY A 102 8.12 -3.27 7.09
C GLY A 102 7.10 -3.34 5.96
N MET A 103 7.39 -2.77 4.78
CA MET A 103 6.54 -2.95 3.60
C MET A 103 6.61 -4.37 3.06
N GLN A 104 5.49 -4.85 2.51
CA GLN A 104 5.32 -6.24 2.10
C GLN A 104 4.75 -6.35 0.68
N CYS A 105 5.33 -7.25 -0.12
CA CYS A 105 4.72 -7.78 -1.34
C CYS A 105 4.04 -9.10 -0.99
N HIS A 106 2.83 -9.34 -1.48
CA HIS A 106 2.10 -10.57 -1.21
C HIS A 106 1.84 -11.37 -2.48
N GLN A 107 1.82 -12.70 -2.32
CA GLN A 107 1.16 -13.57 -3.28
C GLN A 107 -0.35 -13.23 -3.30
N MET A 108 -0.96 -13.28 -4.47
CA MET A 108 -2.38 -13.07 -4.69
C MET A 108 -3.05 -14.37 -5.13
N LYS A 109 -4.27 -14.59 -4.63
CA LYS A 109 -5.15 -15.71 -4.99
C LYS A 109 -6.56 -15.17 -5.24
N LYS A 110 -7.47 -16.02 -5.72
CA LYS A 110 -8.88 -15.66 -5.87
C LYS A 110 -9.45 -15.22 -4.52
N LEU A 111 -10.00 -14.00 -4.45
CA LEU A 111 -10.57 -13.33 -3.29
C LEU A 111 -9.57 -13.02 -2.14
N VAL A 112 -8.27 -13.19 -2.37
CA VAL A 112 -7.22 -12.94 -1.36
C VAL A 112 -6.07 -12.16 -2.02
N TYR A 113 -5.94 -10.87 -1.70
CA TYR A 113 -4.87 -10.03 -2.26
C TYR A 113 -3.61 -10.01 -1.38
N ASP A 114 -3.70 -10.50 -0.15
CA ASP A 114 -2.61 -10.56 0.82
C ASP A 114 -2.44 -11.97 1.39
N ALA A 115 -2.10 -12.93 0.50
CA ALA A 115 -1.89 -14.30 0.94
C ALA A 115 -0.63 -14.42 1.84
N GLU A 116 -0.50 -15.61 2.44
CA GLU A 116 0.52 -15.94 3.43
C GLU A 116 1.95 -15.75 2.93
N LYS A 117 2.26 -16.19 1.70
CA LYS A 117 3.56 -15.95 1.08
C LYS A 117 3.76 -14.46 0.84
N ASN A 118 4.83 -13.92 1.41
CA ASN A 118 5.16 -12.51 1.28
C ASN A 118 6.68 -12.29 1.15
N ILE A 119 7.04 -11.10 0.66
CA ILE A 119 8.40 -10.55 0.71
C ILE A 119 8.32 -9.34 1.63
N VAL A 120 9.13 -9.30 2.68
CA VAL A 120 9.21 -8.14 3.58
C VAL A 120 10.49 -7.36 3.33
N PHE A 121 10.36 -6.07 3.02
CA PHE A 121 11.50 -5.16 2.85
C PHE A 121 11.80 -4.43 4.15
N SER A 122 13.08 -4.30 4.48
CA SER A 122 13.54 -3.61 5.70
C SER A 122 12.69 -4.02 6.92
N PRO A 123 12.65 -5.31 7.31
CA PRO A 123 11.74 -5.79 8.35
C PRO A 123 12.05 -5.15 9.72
N THR A 124 11.00 -4.81 10.47
CA THR A 124 11.13 -4.38 11.87
C THR A 124 11.70 -5.51 12.74
N GLU A 125 12.18 -5.19 13.95
CA GLU A 125 12.68 -6.20 14.90
C GLU A 125 11.64 -7.27 15.27
N GLU A 126 10.35 -6.92 15.21
CA GLU A 126 9.25 -7.87 15.41
C GLU A 126 9.06 -8.75 14.17
N GLN A 127 9.02 -8.15 12.98
CA GLN A 127 8.85 -8.88 11.73
C GLN A 127 10.01 -9.83 11.45
N LYS A 128 11.26 -9.49 11.82
CA LYS A 128 12.41 -10.39 11.69
C LYS A 128 12.18 -11.76 12.36
N LYS A 129 11.33 -11.83 13.39
CA LYS A 129 11.01 -13.06 14.10
C LYS A 129 9.86 -13.84 13.46
N THR A 130 9.03 -13.18 12.66
CA THR A 130 7.80 -13.74 12.07
C THR A 130 7.87 -13.89 10.56
N VAL A 131 8.88 -13.33 9.89
CA VAL A 131 9.07 -13.48 8.45
C VAL A 131 9.36 -14.95 8.15
N GLU A 132 8.39 -15.61 7.54
CA GLU A 132 8.56 -16.96 7.08
C GLU A 132 9.31 -17.01 5.76
N LYS A 133 10.26 -17.93 5.70
CA LYS A 133 11.00 -18.21 4.48
C LYS A 133 10.08 -18.93 3.50
N CYS A 134 9.90 -18.37 2.31
CA CYS A 134 9.12 -19.01 1.25
C CYS A 134 9.85 -18.97 -0.10
N THR A 135 9.49 -19.90 -0.98
CA THR A 135 9.94 -19.94 -2.37
C THR A 135 8.81 -19.52 -3.30
N PHE A 136 9.18 -18.86 -4.39
CA PHE A 136 8.27 -18.61 -5.50
C PHE A 136 8.01 -19.92 -6.25
N ASP A 137 6.78 -20.14 -6.69
CA ASP A 137 6.38 -21.34 -7.43
C ASP A 137 5.80 -21.00 -8.82
N ILE A 138 5.70 -22.02 -9.67
CA ILE A 138 5.03 -21.89 -10.98
C ILE A 138 3.56 -21.55 -10.75
N ASN A 139 3.03 -20.62 -11.55
CA ASN A 139 1.65 -20.11 -11.47
C ASN A 139 1.33 -19.26 -10.23
N ASP A 140 2.32 -18.91 -9.42
CA ASP A 140 2.13 -17.87 -8.41
C ASP A 140 1.85 -16.52 -9.09
N VAL A 141 0.87 -15.79 -8.56
CA VAL A 141 0.63 -14.39 -8.90
C VAL A 141 1.09 -13.55 -7.71
N TRP A 142 1.85 -12.49 -7.96
CA TRP A 142 2.43 -11.65 -6.91
C TRP A 142 2.12 -10.18 -7.19
N ASN A 143 1.76 -9.43 -6.15
CA ASN A 143 1.79 -7.97 -6.23
C ASN A 143 3.16 -7.50 -5.79
N VAL A 144 3.96 -6.99 -6.72
CA VAL A 144 5.26 -6.39 -6.42
C VAL A 144 5.03 -4.93 -6.08
N ASP A 145 5.08 -4.59 -4.81
CA ASP A 145 4.93 -3.24 -4.29
C ASP A 145 6.24 -2.76 -3.63
N ILE A 146 6.92 -1.80 -4.28
CA ILE A 146 8.17 -1.22 -3.81
C ILE A 146 7.98 0.26 -3.46
N ILE A 147 8.22 0.59 -2.19
CA ILE A 147 8.22 1.97 -1.70
C ILE A 147 9.61 2.36 -1.22
N VAL A 148 10.14 3.44 -1.79
CA VAL A 148 11.48 3.94 -1.50
C VAL A 148 11.42 5.39 -1.03
N SER A 149 12.25 5.71 -0.06
CA SER A 149 12.37 7.02 0.56
C SER A 149 13.79 7.59 0.41
N THR A 150 13.89 8.91 0.28
CA THR A 150 15.16 9.64 0.38
C THR A 150 15.60 9.93 1.83
N GLY A 151 14.74 9.66 2.82
CA GLY A 151 14.97 9.91 4.24
C GLY A 151 15.38 8.63 4.98
N ASP A 152 14.87 8.40 6.18
CA ASP A 152 15.25 7.24 7.04
C ASP A 152 14.40 5.99 6.77
N GLY A 153 13.39 6.09 5.90
CA GLY A 153 12.53 4.97 5.52
C GLY A 153 11.60 4.50 6.64
N ARG A 154 11.50 5.22 7.77
CA ARG A 154 10.66 4.80 8.89
C ARG A 154 9.25 5.41 8.80
N PRO A 155 8.21 4.61 8.55
CA PRO A 155 6.85 5.10 8.43
C PRO A 155 6.32 5.65 9.75
N ARG A 156 5.52 6.70 9.67
CA ARG A 156 4.81 7.32 10.81
C ARG A 156 3.35 7.52 10.44
N GLU A 157 2.46 7.39 11.42
CA GLU A 157 1.06 7.71 11.20
C GLU A 157 0.88 9.22 10.96
N HIS A 158 0.21 9.56 9.87
CA HIS A 158 -0.13 10.93 9.53
C HIS A 158 -1.38 11.36 10.29
N ARG A 159 -1.52 12.67 10.55
CA ARG A 159 -2.71 13.23 11.24
C ARG A 159 -3.99 13.19 10.40
N ALA A 160 -3.90 12.78 9.14
CA ALA A 160 -5.05 12.65 8.27
C ALA A 160 -5.88 11.47 8.73
N ARG A 161 -7.20 11.64 8.71
CA ARG A 161 -8.12 10.59 9.14
C ARG A 161 -8.02 9.39 8.20
N THR A 162 -8.08 8.20 8.79
CA THR A 162 -8.21 6.94 8.06
C THR A 162 -9.55 6.87 7.33
N THR A 163 -9.49 6.75 6.01
CA THR A 163 -10.67 6.62 5.14
C THR A 163 -10.72 5.30 4.40
N LEU A 164 -9.61 4.55 4.38
CA LEU A 164 -9.50 3.22 3.79
C LEU A 164 -9.58 2.15 4.87
N PHE A 165 -10.29 1.07 4.55
CA PHE A 165 -10.56 -0.04 5.46
C PHE A 165 -10.54 -1.36 4.69
N LYS A 166 -10.23 -2.45 5.40
CA LYS A 166 -10.26 -3.82 4.87
C LYS A 166 -11.17 -4.69 5.75
N LYS A 167 -11.92 -5.60 5.13
CA LYS A 167 -12.68 -6.62 5.88
C LYS A 167 -11.76 -7.74 6.35
N ASN A 168 -11.91 -8.16 7.60
CA ASN A 168 -11.20 -9.31 8.15
C ASN A 168 -12.07 -10.58 8.09
N GLU A 169 -11.44 -11.72 8.33
CA GLU A 169 -12.11 -13.02 8.48
C GLU A 169 -12.74 -13.20 9.88
N THR A 170 -12.46 -12.30 10.82
CA THR A 170 -13.02 -12.33 12.16
C THR A 170 -14.55 -12.31 12.13
N LEU A 171 -15.16 -13.27 12.80
CA LEU A 171 -16.61 -13.37 12.95
C LEU A 171 -17.04 -12.74 14.28
N TYR A 172 -17.88 -11.72 14.20
CA TYR A 172 -18.47 -11.08 15.38
C TYR A 172 -19.93 -10.69 15.13
N GLN A 173 -20.78 -10.87 16.13
CA GLN A 173 -22.18 -10.47 16.06
C GLN A 173 -22.34 -8.99 16.46
N LEU A 174 -22.31 -8.10 15.46
CA LEU A 174 -22.49 -6.66 15.64
C LEU A 174 -23.84 -6.33 16.29
N LYS A 175 -23.81 -5.46 17.31
CA LYS A 175 -24.97 -5.09 18.12
C LYS A 175 -25.68 -3.84 17.56
N MET A 176 -24.97 -2.88 17.00
CA MET A 176 -25.58 -1.67 16.45
C MET A 176 -26.24 -1.96 15.10
N LYS A 177 -27.47 -1.44 14.91
CA LYS A 177 -28.18 -1.54 13.62
C LYS A 177 -27.36 -0.91 12.48
N ALA A 178 -26.73 0.24 12.73
CA ALA A 178 -25.90 0.94 11.75
C ALA A 178 -24.69 0.09 11.32
N ALA A 179 -24.00 -0.56 12.26
CA ALA A 179 -22.85 -1.41 11.97
C ALA A 179 -23.25 -2.67 11.18
N ARG A 180 -24.35 -3.35 11.56
CA ARG A 180 -24.87 -4.50 10.80
C ARG A 180 -25.20 -4.14 9.36
N GLN A 181 -25.87 -3.01 9.14
CA GLN A 181 -26.22 -2.56 7.79
C GLN A 181 -24.97 -2.22 6.97
N LEU A 182 -24.00 -1.51 7.57
CA LEU A 182 -22.74 -1.17 6.92
C LEU A 182 -21.94 -2.42 6.55
N TYR A 183 -21.80 -3.37 7.48
CA TYR A 183 -21.07 -4.62 7.25
C TYR A 183 -21.69 -5.47 6.12
N SER A 184 -23.03 -5.54 6.08
CA SER A 184 -23.74 -6.20 4.98
C SER A 184 -23.49 -5.52 3.64
N GLU A 185 -23.51 -4.18 3.61
CA GLU A 185 -23.22 -3.42 2.41
C GLU A 185 -21.77 -3.63 1.93
N ILE A 186 -20.80 -3.62 2.85
CA ILE A 186 -19.39 -3.90 2.56
C ILE A 186 -19.22 -5.28 1.95
N THR A 187 -19.83 -6.30 2.57
CA THR A 187 -19.71 -7.69 2.12
C THR A 187 -20.28 -7.88 0.71
N ASN A 188 -21.38 -7.20 0.40
CA ASN A 188 -22.03 -7.30 -0.90
C ASN A 188 -21.31 -6.50 -2.00
N ARG A 189 -20.72 -5.34 -1.67
CA ARG A 189 -20.13 -4.42 -2.65
C ARG A 189 -18.63 -4.62 -2.87
N PHE A 190 -17.87 -4.88 -1.80
CA PHE A 190 -16.39 -4.88 -1.84
C PHE A 190 -15.78 -6.25 -1.54
N LEU A 191 -16.59 -7.23 -1.12
CA LEU A 191 -16.16 -8.59 -0.79
C LEU A 191 -15.05 -8.59 0.29
N ALA A 192 -13.83 -9.00 -0.07
CA ALA A 192 -12.66 -9.03 0.80
C ALA A 192 -11.67 -7.88 0.52
N TYR A 193 -11.94 -7.03 -0.47
CA TYR A 193 -11.01 -6.00 -0.93
C TYR A 193 -11.11 -4.71 -0.11
N PRO A 194 -10.03 -3.91 -0.08
CA PRO A 194 -10.04 -2.61 0.58
C PRO A 194 -11.09 -1.68 -0.04
N PHE A 195 -11.68 -0.85 0.81
CA PHE A 195 -12.71 0.11 0.38
C PHE A 195 -12.52 1.46 1.07
N SER A 196 -13.01 2.51 0.42
CA SER A 196 -13.03 3.86 0.97
C SER A 196 -14.40 4.19 1.55
N LEU A 197 -14.44 4.91 2.68
CA LEU A 197 -15.67 5.46 3.23
C LEU A 197 -16.38 6.43 2.26
N ARG A 198 -15.66 6.99 1.27
CA ARG A 198 -16.24 7.84 0.23
C ARG A 198 -17.16 7.06 -0.72
N ALA A 199 -17.05 5.73 -0.79
CA ALA A 199 -17.88 4.92 -1.67
C ALA A 199 -19.32 4.72 -1.16
N PHE A 200 -19.64 5.19 0.06
CA PHE A 200 -20.99 5.11 0.62
C PHE A 200 -21.74 6.42 0.40
N ASP A 201 -23.02 6.33 0.07
CA ASP A 201 -23.89 7.50 -0.13
C ASP A 201 -24.04 8.32 1.16
N ASP A 202 -24.19 7.64 2.31
CA ASP A 202 -24.26 8.27 3.63
C ASP A 202 -22.98 8.04 4.43
N VAL A 203 -22.00 8.91 4.17
CA VAL A 203 -20.70 8.90 4.86
C VAL A 203 -20.86 9.08 6.39
N LYS A 204 -21.86 9.84 6.86
CA LYS A 204 -22.07 10.06 8.30
C LYS A 204 -22.50 8.77 8.98
N ARG A 205 -23.44 8.04 8.37
CA ARG A 205 -23.88 6.73 8.87
C ARG A 205 -22.78 5.68 8.77
N ALA A 206 -21.99 5.68 7.69
CA ALA A 206 -20.84 4.80 7.55
C ALA A 206 -19.80 5.05 8.66
N ARG A 207 -19.50 6.32 8.96
CA ARG A 207 -18.62 6.70 10.08
C ARG A 207 -19.12 6.22 11.44
N LEU A 208 -20.44 6.22 11.68
CA LEU A 208 -21.00 5.70 12.93
C LEU A 208 -20.86 4.18 13.02
N GLY A 209 -21.17 3.47 11.92
CA GLY A 209 -21.15 2.00 11.89
C GLY A 209 -19.74 1.41 11.95
N ILE A 210 -18.73 2.09 11.37
CA ILE A 210 -17.37 1.58 11.27
C ILE A 210 -16.69 1.47 12.64
N CYS A 211 -17.03 2.33 13.60
CA CYS A 211 -16.43 2.33 14.94
C CYS A 211 -16.61 1.00 15.69
N GLU A 212 -17.82 0.41 15.64
CA GLU A 212 -18.06 -0.90 16.25
C GLU A 212 -17.29 -2.01 15.50
N CYS A 213 -17.24 -1.91 14.18
CA CYS A 213 -16.57 -2.91 13.35
C CYS A 213 -15.05 -2.96 13.62
N ILE A 214 -14.42 -1.80 13.75
CA ILE A 214 -13.00 -1.67 14.11
C ILE A 214 -12.76 -2.20 15.53
N LYS A 215 -13.61 -1.79 16.48
CA LYS A 215 -13.49 -2.20 17.89
C LYS A 215 -13.52 -3.71 18.08
N HIS A 216 -14.26 -4.43 17.25
CA HIS A 216 -14.38 -5.89 17.30
C HIS A 216 -13.53 -6.62 16.25
N GLY A 217 -12.64 -5.92 15.55
CA GLY A 217 -11.67 -6.52 14.64
C GLY A 217 -12.25 -7.14 13.37
N VAL A 218 -13.53 -6.94 13.07
CA VAL A 218 -14.14 -7.44 11.82
C VAL A 218 -13.77 -6.59 10.61
N ILE A 219 -13.30 -5.37 10.85
CA ILE A 219 -12.76 -4.46 9.85
C ILE A 219 -11.46 -3.86 10.39
N GLU A 220 -10.42 -3.87 9.56
CA GLU A 220 -9.12 -3.29 9.85
C GLU A 220 -9.01 -1.88 9.23
N PRO A 221 -8.58 -0.86 10.00
CA PRO A 221 -8.26 0.46 9.46
C PRO A 221 -6.92 0.45 8.72
N LEU A 222 -6.86 1.11 7.56
CA LEU A 222 -5.63 1.32 6.80
C LEU A 222 -5.17 2.78 6.94
N PRO A 223 -4.41 3.14 8.00
CA PRO A 223 -4.09 4.52 8.29
C PRO A 223 -3.24 5.17 7.20
N VAL A 224 -3.35 6.50 7.10
CA VAL A 224 -2.46 7.29 6.23
C VAL A 224 -1.09 7.30 6.87
N VAL A 225 -0.09 6.85 6.13
CA VAL A 225 1.29 6.79 6.59
C VAL A 225 2.09 7.87 5.88
N CYS A 226 3.01 8.52 6.60
CA CYS A 226 3.91 9.52 6.07
C CYS A 226 5.33 9.32 6.61
N GLU A 227 6.25 10.09 6.03
CA GLU A 227 7.57 10.30 6.59
C GLU A 227 7.69 11.77 7.04
N LYS A 228 8.88 12.19 7.48
CA LYS A 228 9.18 13.58 7.83
C LYS A 228 8.92 14.50 6.63
N ASP A 229 8.56 15.74 6.94
CA ASP A 229 8.33 16.77 5.92
C ASP A 229 9.59 17.02 5.09
N GLY A 230 9.40 17.27 3.79
CA GLY A 230 10.49 17.52 2.83
C GLY A 230 11.14 16.27 2.24
N ILE A 231 10.76 15.07 2.67
CA ILE A 231 11.29 13.82 2.12
C ILE A 231 10.52 13.40 0.86
N SER A 232 11.27 12.96 -0.17
CA SER A 232 10.71 12.43 -1.41
C SER A 232 10.51 10.92 -1.29
N ILE A 233 9.34 10.44 -1.70
CA ILE A 233 8.96 9.03 -1.60
C ILE A 233 8.39 8.58 -2.94
N SER A 234 9.02 7.57 -3.54
CA SER A 234 8.55 6.91 -4.75
C SER A 234 7.94 5.55 -4.44
N PHE A 235 6.99 5.17 -5.27
CA PHE A 235 6.19 3.95 -5.25
C PHE A 235 6.13 3.38 -6.65
N CYS A 236 6.49 2.11 -6.78
CA CYS A 236 6.33 1.36 -8.02
C CYS A 236 5.65 0.06 -7.64
N SER A 237 4.41 -0.11 -8.08
CA SER A 237 3.73 -1.40 -7.99
C SER A 237 3.47 -1.96 -9.38
N MET A 238 3.83 -3.23 -9.56
CA MET A 238 3.69 -3.99 -10.80
C MET A 238 2.94 -5.30 -10.53
N PHE A 239 2.08 -5.64 -11.50
CA PHE A 239 1.26 -6.86 -11.55
C PHE A 239 1.89 -7.90 -12.48
#